data_AF-A0A443Z073-F1
#
_entry.id   AF-A0A443Z073-F1
#
_cell.length_a   1.000
_cell.length_b   1.000
_cell.length_c   1.000
_cell.angle_alpha   90.00
_cell.angle_beta   90.00
_cell.angle_gamma   90.00
#
_symmetry.space_group_name_H-M   'P 1'
#
loop_
_entity.id
_entity.type
_entity.pdbx_description
1 polymer ?
#
loop_
_entity_poly.entity_id
_entity_poly.type
_entity_poly.pdbx_seq_one_letter_code
_entity_poly.pdbx_strand_id
1 'polypeptide(L)'
;MEELIKIPYPDFKFSDYIKRKAEGFCLLELRDGFAYRPKEDISSIRDTLYEISRTQDKIQFIAFIITHLTEGLKKHILKCKVATCQAEQMTQDVLYYLYTELDYLGLETDIESFTKEELYRNNEIIDEIIYSLKELKAGQDIIFTEIEEKLIDTTIEELDYSKGIQVIGKSKWFKFIGGTVLEFAANKLLEGFFKNTFIPLVAKFGDVIKFLNN
;
A
#
# COMPACT_ATOMS: atom_id res chain seq x y z
N MET A 1 -14.45 -39.75 3.50
CA MET A 1 -13.69 -38.64 2.91
C MET A 1 -14.69 -37.62 2.46
N GLU A 2 -14.83 -36.52 3.18
CA GLU A 2 -15.70 -35.42 2.78
C GLU A 2 -15.00 -34.64 1.67
N GLU A 3 -15.65 -34.50 0.50
CA GLU A 3 -15.19 -33.60 -0.54
C GLU A 3 -15.26 -32.16 -0.03
N LEU A 4 -14.09 -31.52 0.09
CA LEU A 4 -14.01 -30.10 0.37
C LEU A 4 -14.69 -29.33 -0.77
N ILE A 5 -15.82 -28.70 -0.47
CA ILE A 5 -16.52 -27.80 -1.39
C ILE A 5 -15.55 -26.67 -1.76
N LYS A 6 -15.09 -26.65 -3.02
CA LYS A 6 -14.29 -25.55 -3.56
C LYS A 6 -15.21 -24.37 -3.81
N ILE A 7 -15.14 -23.36 -2.96
CA ILE A 7 -15.83 -22.08 -3.17
C ILE A 7 -15.08 -21.35 -4.29
N PRO A 8 -15.72 -21.01 -5.41
CA PRO A 8 -15.07 -20.29 -6.49
C PRO A 8 -14.69 -18.88 -6.04
N TYR A 9 -13.53 -18.42 -6.50
CA TYR A 9 -13.15 -17.02 -6.31
C TYR A 9 -14.06 -16.11 -7.16
N PRO A 10 -14.43 -14.92 -6.64
CA PRO A 10 -15.18 -13.95 -7.42
C PRO A 10 -14.37 -13.47 -8.64
N ASP A 11 -15.08 -13.01 -9.67
CA ASP A 11 -14.53 -12.49 -10.93
C ASP A 11 -13.97 -11.05 -10.83
N PHE A 12 -13.83 -10.54 -9.60
CA PHE A 12 -13.28 -9.22 -9.33
C PHE A 12 -12.20 -9.27 -8.25
N LYS A 13 -11.27 -8.31 -8.29
CA LYS A 13 -10.27 -8.14 -7.23
C LYS A 13 -10.89 -7.36 -6.06
N PHE A 14 -10.65 -7.81 -4.83
CA PHE A 14 -11.12 -7.09 -3.63
C PHE A 14 -10.57 -5.67 -3.56
N SER A 15 -9.34 -5.43 -4.00
CA SER A 15 -8.75 -4.09 -4.10
C SER A 15 -9.52 -3.17 -5.05
N ASP A 16 -10.02 -3.69 -6.18
CA ASP A 16 -10.85 -2.93 -7.11
C ASP A 16 -12.23 -2.61 -6.50
N TYR A 17 -12.78 -3.52 -5.70
CA TYR A 17 -14.01 -3.27 -4.95
C TYR A 17 -13.82 -2.15 -3.92
N ILE A 18 -12.74 -2.19 -3.12
CA ILE A 18 -12.45 -1.16 -2.11
C ILE A 18 -12.19 0.18 -2.77
N LYS A 19 -11.45 0.21 -3.89
CA LYS A 19 -11.23 1.42 -4.67
C LYS A 19 -12.56 2.03 -5.16
N ARG A 20 -13.44 1.22 -5.78
CA ARG A 20 -14.76 1.70 -6.21
C ARG A 20 -15.61 2.21 -5.04
N LYS A 21 -15.54 1.54 -3.88
CA LYS A 21 -16.24 1.97 -2.67
C LYS A 21 -15.70 3.31 -2.17
N ALA A 22 -14.38 3.51 -2.16
CA ALA A 22 -13.75 4.77 -1.77
C ALA A 22 -14.03 5.91 -2.76
N GLU A 23 -14.01 5.64 -4.06
CA GLU A 23 -14.39 6.59 -5.11
C GLU A 23 -15.85 7.02 -4.95
N GLY A 24 -16.76 6.06 -4.79
CA GLY A 24 -18.17 6.33 -4.56
C GLY A 24 -18.40 7.15 -3.28
N PHE A 25 -17.70 6.81 -2.20
CA PHE A 25 -17.75 7.55 -0.95
C PHE A 25 -17.31 9.00 -1.14
N CYS A 26 -16.16 9.23 -1.80
CA CYS A 26 -15.66 10.59 -2.02
C CYS A 26 -16.63 11.42 -2.88
N LEU A 27 -17.21 10.83 -3.92
CA LEU A 27 -18.15 11.53 -4.80
C LEU A 27 -19.47 11.90 -4.11
N LEU A 28 -19.97 11.04 -3.23
CA LEU A 28 -21.30 11.19 -2.62
C LEU A 28 -21.24 11.98 -1.30
N GLU A 29 -20.28 11.64 -0.45
CA GLU A 29 -20.17 12.12 0.93
C GLU A 29 -19.17 13.28 1.03
N LEU A 30 -18.02 13.20 0.35
CA LEU A 30 -16.96 14.22 0.40
C LEU A 30 -17.00 15.15 -0.84
N ARG A 31 -18.17 15.72 -1.13
CA ARG A 31 -18.43 16.49 -2.36
C ARG A 31 -17.34 17.55 -2.66
N ASP A 32 -17.00 17.64 -3.95
CA ASP A 32 -16.17 18.70 -4.53
C ASP A 32 -16.79 20.08 -4.24
N GLY A 33 -16.30 20.74 -3.19
CA GLY A 33 -16.85 22.03 -2.76
C GLY A 33 -16.31 22.58 -1.44
N PHE A 34 -15.54 21.78 -0.68
CA PHE A 34 -14.96 22.18 0.62
C PHE A 34 -16.00 22.64 1.65
N ALA A 35 -17.27 22.29 1.44
CA ALA A 35 -18.30 22.34 2.46
C ALA A 35 -18.20 21.11 3.36
N TYR A 36 -16.97 20.75 3.74
CA TYR A 36 -16.71 19.67 4.66
C TYR A 36 -17.41 19.97 5.98
N ARG A 37 -18.01 18.95 6.53
CA ARG A 37 -18.62 19.00 7.85
C ARG A 37 -17.90 17.94 8.65
N PRO A 38 -16.74 18.28 9.27
CA PRO A 38 -15.83 17.29 9.83
C PRO A 38 -16.54 16.27 10.73
N LYS A 39 -17.52 16.70 11.52
CA LYS A 39 -18.31 15.79 12.36
C LYS A 39 -19.13 14.77 11.56
N GLU A 40 -19.82 15.22 10.52
CA GLU A 40 -20.64 14.36 9.66
C GLU A 40 -19.73 13.45 8.82
N ASP A 41 -18.70 14.03 8.20
CA ASP A 41 -17.73 13.32 7.36
C ASP A 41 -17.01 12.22 8.17
N ILE A 42 -16.52 12.54 9.37
CA ILE A 42 -15.88 11.56 10.27
C ILE A 42 -16.85 10.47 10.68
N SER A 43 -18.14 10.79 10.93
CA SER A 43 -19.14 9.78 11.26
C SER A 43 -19.34 8.81 10.09
N SER A 44 -19.54 9.33 8.88
CA SER A 44 -19.72 8.51 7.66
C SER A 44 -18.50 7.65 7.36
N ILE A 45 -17.28 8.20 7.54
CA ILE A 45 -16.03 7.45 7.39
C ILE A 45 -16.00 6.30 8.40
N ARG A 46 -16.28 6.58 9.68
CA ARG A 46 -16.26 5.57 10.75
C ARG A 46 -17.24 4.44 10.48
N ASP A 47 -18.47 4.77 10.10
CA ASP A 47 -19.50 3.78 9.80
C ASP A 47 -19.07 2.91 8.62
N THR A 48 -18.49 3.51 7.58
CA THR A 48 -17.96 2.78 6.43
C THR A 48 -16.78 1.87 6.80
N LEU A 49 -15.88 2.34 7.67
CA LEU A 49 -14.76 1.53 8.19
C LEU A 49 -15.24 0.36 9.06
N TYR A 50 -16.38 0.50 9.75
CA TYR A 50 -16.97 -0.59 10.53
C TYR A 50 -17.46 -1.73 9.61
N GLU A 51 -17.99 -1.39 8.43
CA GLU A 51 -18.47 -2.38 7.45
C GLU A 51 -17.35 -3.18 6.77
N ILE A 52 -16.13 -2.65 6.72
CA ILE A 52 -15.00 -3.29 6.05
C ILE A 52 -14.32 -4.25 7.03
N SER A 53 -14.42 -5.56 6.82
CA SER A 53 -13.92 -6.53 7.82
C SER A 53 -12.39 -6.69 7.82
N ARG A 54 -11.74 -6.58 6.66
CA ARG A 54 -10.29 -6.81 6.54
C ARG A 54 -9.51 -5.53 6.86
N THR A 55 -8.52 -5.65 7.73
CA THR A 55 -7.62 -4.53 8.10
C THR A 55 -6.94 -3.90 6.88
N GLN A 56 -6.44 -4.71 5.94
CA GLN A 56 -5.80 -4.23 4.71
C GLN A 56 -6.75 -3.38 3.86
N ASP A 57 -8.00 -3.81 3.75
CA ASP A 57 -9.03 -3.11 3.00
C ASP A 57 -9.41 -1.77 3.67
N LYS A 58 -9.43 -1.72 5.01
CA LYS A 58 -9.61 -0.45 5.77
C LYS A 58 -8.48 0.53 5.49
N ILE A 59 -7.24 0.05 5.55
CA ILE A 59 -6.05 0.85 5.27
C ILE A 59 -6.13 1.42 3.85
N GLN A 60 -6.46 0.59 2.86
CA GLN A 60 -6.58 1.01 1.47
C GLN A 60 -7.68 2.06 1.29
N PHE A 61 -8.83 1.88 1.94
CA PHE A 61 -9.92 2.85 1.93
C PHE A 61 -9.49 4.20 2.53
N ILE A 62 -8.84 4.18 3.70
CA ILE A 62 -8.33 5.39 4.37
C ILE A 62 -7.30 6.12 3.50
N ALA A 63 -6.33 5.38 2.94
CA ALA A 63 -5.30 5.93 2.08
C ALA A 63 -5.90 6.65 0.87
N PHE A 64 -6.93 6.07 0.25
CA PHE A 64 -7.64 6.69 -0.86
C PHE A 64 -8.29 8.02 -0.47
N ILE A 65 -8.97 8.06 0.69
CA ILE A 65 -9.60 9.29 1.18
C ILE A 65 -8.55 10.36 1.47
N ILE A 66 -7.43 10.02 2.10
CA ILE A 66 -6.33 10.94 2.36
C ILE A 66 -5.81 11.55 1.04
N THR A 67 -5.57 10.72 0.02
CA THR A 67 -5.15 11.20 -1.30
C THR A 67 -6.20 12.14 -1.90
N HIS A 68 -7.47 11.79 -1.85
CA HIS A 68 -8.56 12.62 -2.38
C HIS A 68 -8.62 13.99 -1.68
N LEU A 69 -8.59 14.01 -0.34
CA LEU A 69 -8.67 15.22 0.46
C LEU A 69 -7.46 16.14 0.24
N THR A 70 -6.25 15.57 0.22
CA THR A 70 -5.01 16.33 0.03
C THR A 70 -4.91 16.94 -1.38
N GLU A 71 -5.28 16.17 -2.42
CA GLU A 71 -5.35 16.69 -3.79
C GLU A 71 -6.44 17.76 -3.95
N GLY A 72 -7.60 17.53 -3.35
CA GLY A 72 -8.69 18.50 -3.29
C GLY A 72 -8.20 19.81 -2.68
N LEU A 73 -7.68 19.76 -1.46
CA LEU A 73 -7.21 20.94 -0.73
C LEU A 73 -6.17 21.72 -1.53
N LYS A 74 -5.22 21.02 -2.16
CA LYS A 74 -4.23 21.65 -3.05
C LYS A 74 -4.88 22.40 -4.21
N LYS A 75 -5.87 21.81 -4.88
CA LYS A 75 -6.62 22.46 -5.97
C LYS A 75 -7.40 23.68 -5.47
N HIS A 76 -7.95 23.61 -4.25
CA HIS A 76 -8.69 24.69 -3.63
C HIS A 76 -7.81 25.88 -3.28
N ILE A 77 -6.71 25.66 -2.57
CA ILE A 77 -5.81 26.72 -2.11
C ILE A 77 -5.30 27.55 -3.30
N LEU A 78 -5.03 26.92 -4.45
CA LEU A 78 -4.61 27.61 -5.67
C LEU A 78 -5.64 28.60 -6.24
N LYS A 79 -6.94 28.39 -5.98
CA LYS A 79 -8.04 29.18 -6.54
C LYS A 79 -8.77 30.03 -5.50
N CYS A 80 -8.61 29.71 -4.22
CA CYS A 80 -9.31 30.38 -3.14
C CYS A 80 -8.78 31.80 -2.92
N LYS A 81 -9.69 32.77 -2.86
CA LYS A 81 -9.38 34.19 -2.59
C LYS A 81 -10.00 34.69 -1.28
N VAL A 82 -10.66 33.80 -0.54
CA VAL A 82 -11.38 34.14 0.69
C VAL A 82 -10.39 34.12 1.85
N ALA A 83 -10.17 35.27 2.48
CA ALA A 83 -9.21 35.43 3.58
C ALA A 83 -9.52 34.55 4.82
N THR A 84 -10.79 34.17 5.00
CA THR A 84 -11.26 33.36 6.13
C THR A 84 -11.76 31.99 5.69
N CYS A 85 -11.18 31.42 4.63
CA CYS A 85 -11.58 30.10 4.17
C CYS A 85 -11.28 29.03 5.21
N GLN A 86 -12.29 28.27 5.63
CA GLN A 86 -12.14 27.20 6.62
C GLN A 86 -11.79 25.84 6.00
N ALA A 87 -11.66 25.76 4.67
CA ALA A 87 -11.41 24.52 3.94
C ALA A 87 -10.18 23.77 4.46
N GLU A 88 -9.09 24.50 4.73
CA GLU A 88 -7.85 23.91 5.25
C GLU A 88 -8.05 23.32 6.64
N GLN A 89 -8.60 24.09 7.58
CA GLN A 89 -8.86 23.63 8.94
C GLN A 89 -9.81 22.43 8.97
N MET A 90 -10.91 22.48 8.21
CA MET A 90 -11.85 21.36 8.13
C MET A 90 -11.22 20.11 7.52
N THR A 91 -10.36 20.27 6.51
CA THR A 91 -9.63 19.15 5.92
C THR A 91 -8.62 18.58 6.93
N GLN A 92 -7.94 19.42 7.70
CA GLN A 92 -7.02 19.01 8.76
C GLN A 92 -7.72 18.19 9.84
N ASP A 93 -8.93 18.57 10.25
CA ASP A 93 -9.72 17.82 11.24
C ASP A 93 -10.02 16.38 10.76
N VAL A 94 -10.44 16.24 9.49
CA VAL A 94 -10.72 14.93 8.89
C VAL A 94 -9.43 14.12 8.70
N LEU A 95 -8.35 14.75 8.23
CA LEU A 95 -7.05 14.10 8.07
C LEU A 95 -6.51 13.61 9.42
N TYR A 96 -6.60 14.41 10.47
CA TYR A 96 -6.18 14.02 11.81
C TYR A 96 -6.91 12.75 12.28
N TYR A 97 -8.23 12.69 12.07
CA TYR A 97 -9.01 11.49 12.35
C TYR A 97 -8.52 10.28 11.54
N LEU A 98 -8.33 10.43 10.23
CA LEU A 98 -7.88 9.34 9.36
C LEU A 98 -6.49 8.82 9.73
N TYR A 99 -5.55 9.71 10.06
CA TYR A 99 -4.22 9.33 10.53
C TYR A 99 -4.27 8.63 11.90
N THR A 100 -5.16 9.08 12.80
CA THR A 100 -5.39 8.38 14.07
C THR A 100 -5.96 6.98 13.87
N GLU A 101 -6.88 6.79 12.92
CA GLU A 101 -7.39 5.46 12.55
C GLU A 101 -6.28 4.58 11.96
N LEU A 102 -5.38 5.14 11.14
CA LEU A 102 -4.19 4.41 10.67
C LEU A 102 -3.30 3.98 11.84
N ASP A 103 -3.06 4.86 12.82
CA ASP A 103 -2.31 4.53 14.04
C ASP A 103 -2.97 3.36 14.80
N TYR A 104 -4.29 3.38 14.99
CA TYR A 104 -5.03 2.28 15.63
C TYR A 104 -4.97 0.97 14.84
N LEU A 105 -4.86 1.03 13.52
CA LEU A 105 -4.66 -0.13 12.65
C LEU A 105 -3.18 -0.58 12.61
N GLY A 106 -2.31 0.07 13.40
CA GLY A 106 -0.90 -0.28 13.55
C GLY A 106 0.02 0.40 12.55
N LEU A 107 -0.41 1.49 11.91
CA LEU A 107 0.38 2.28 10.95
C LEU A 107 0.73 3.63 11.57
N GLU A 108 1.98 3.80 12.01
CA GLU A 108 2.37 5.03 12.73
C GLU A 108 2.75 6.10 11.71
N THR A 109 2.07 7.25 11.73
CA THR A 109 2.24 8.29 10.70
C THR A 109 2.80 9.60 11.26
N ASP A 110 4.10 9.62 11.63
CA ASP A 110 4.89 10.86 11.72
C ASP A 110 6.39 10.56 11.59
N ILE A 111 7.17 11.48 10.98
CA ILE A 111 8.61 11.42 10.63
C ILE A 111 9.06 10.28 9.69
N GLU A 112 8.37 9.15 9.70
CA GLU A 112 8.70 7.97 8.88
C GLU A 112 8.08 8.05 7.48
N SER A 113 7.37 9.10 7.09
CA SER A 113 6.75 9.17 5.76
C SER A 113 7.78 9.32 4.64
N PHE A 114 7.60 8.59 3.54
CA PHE A 114 8.41 8.78 2.33
C PHE A 114 8.09 10.12 1.65
N THR A 115 9.12 10.80 1.16
CA THR A 115 8.94 11.91 0.21
C THR A 115 8.48 11.36 -1.14
N LYS A 116 7.96 12.25 -2.00
CA LYS A 116 7.51 11.86 -3.33
C LYS A 116 8.62 11.23 -4.17
N GLU A 117 9.83 11.79 -4.07
CA GLU A 117 11.03 11.30 -4.75
C GLU A 117 11.42 9.90 -4.24
N GLU A 118 11.32 9.67 -2.93
CA GLU A 118 11.54 8.34 -2.35
C GLU A 118 10.49 7.32 -2.81
N LEU A 119 9.21 7.70 -2.89
CA LEU A 119 8.15 6.82 -3.40
C LEU A 119 8.42 6.39 -4.86
N TYR A 120 8.74 7.35 -5.75
CA TYR A 120 9.06 7.02 -7.14
C TYR A 120 10.27 6.09 -7.24
N ARG A 121 11.37 6.45 -6.58
CA ARG A 121 12.60 5.65 -6.57
C ARG A 121 12.35 4.25 -6.03
N ASN A 122 11.58 4.12 -4.94
CA ASN A 122 11.29 2.82 -4.35
C ASN A 122 10.45 1.96 -5.30
N ASN A 123 9.48 2.56 -5.98
CA ASN A 123 8.64 1.84 -6.94
C ASN A 123 9.45 1.37 -8.15
N GLU A 124 10.37 2.20 -8.66
CA GLU A 124 11.30 1.81 -9.74
C GLU A 124 12.16 0.61 -9.32
N ILE A 125 12.71 0.61 -8.10
CA ILE A 125 13.51 -0.53 -7.60
C ILE A 125 12.64 -1.79 -7.48
N ILE A 126 11.39 -1.67 -6.99
CA ILE A 126 10.47 -2.80 -6.93
C ILE A 126 10.18 -3.35 -8.33
N ASP A 127 9.93 -2.47 -9.30
CA ASP A 127 9.67 -2.86 -10.69
C ASP A 127 10.88 -3.60 -11.30
N GLU A 128 12.11 -3.16 -11.03
CA GLU A 128 13.33 -3.87 -11.43
C GLU A 128 13.42 -5.28 -10.81
N ILE A 129 13.06 -5.43 -9.53
CA ILE A 129 13.05 -6.72 -8.84
C ILE A 129 11.99 -7.65 -9.44
N ILE A 130 10.76 -7.16 -9.59
CA ILE A 130 9.65 -7.92 -10.19
C ILE A 130 10.00 -8.35 -11.61
N TYR A 131 10.58 -7.45 -12.41
CA TYR A 131 11.05 -7.78 -13.76
C TYR A 131 12.09 -8.91 -13.73
N SER A 132 13.06 -8.83 -12.83
CA SER A 132 14.10 -9.86 -12.69
C SER A 132 13.52 -11.23 -12.28
N LEU A 133 12.51 -11.24 -11.40
CA LEU A 133 11.80 -12.47 -11.01
C LEU A 133 10.99 -13.07 -12.17
N LYS A 134 10.36 -12.23 -13.01
CA LYS A 134 9.65 -12.69 -14.21
C LYS A 134 10.61 -13.27 -15.25
N GLU A 135 11.75 -12.63 -15.47
CA GLU A 135 12.81 -13.13 -16.36
C GLU A 135 13.39 -14.45 -15.84
N LEU A 136 13.59 -14.58 -14.52
CA LEU A 136 14.03 -15.82 -13.91
C LEU A 136 13.03 -16.94 -14.20
N LYS A 137 11.73 -16.69 -13.99
CA LYS A 137 10.64 -17.63 -14.28
C LYS A 137 10.68 -18.08 -15.75
N ALA A 138 10.63 -17.13 -16.69
CA ALA A 138 10.62 -17.40 -18.13
C ALA A 138 11.91 -18.10 -18.63
N GLY A 139 13.06 -17.82 -18.03
CA GLY A 139 14.34 -18.43 -18.39
C GLY A 139 14.51 -19.87 -17.89
N GLN A 140 13.65 -20.34 -16.99
CA GLN A 140 13.76 -21.65 -16.33
C GLN A 140 12.44 -22.45 -16.34
N ASP A 141 11.52 -22.17 -17.26
CA ASP A 141 10.20 -22.84 -17.39
C ASP A 141 10.23 -24.40 -17.42
N ILE A 142 11.40 -25.04 -17.58
CA ILE A 142 11.58 -26.50 -17.57
C ILE A 142 12.12 -27.03 -16.22
N ILE A 143 12.73 -26.18 -15.40
CA ILE A 143 13.53 -26.57 -14.23
C ILE A 143 12.79 -26.29 -12.92
N PHE A 144 11.91 -25.29 -12.87
CA PHE A 144 11.18 -24.98 -11.64
C PHE A 144 10.12 -26.02 -11.30
N THR A 145 10.13 -26.41 -10.04
CA THR A 145 9.04 -27.14 -9.40
C THR A 145 7.85 -26.21 -9.18
N GLU A 146 6.64 -26.79 -9.08
CA GLU A 146 5.40 -26.05 -8.78
C GLU A 146 5.52 -25.19 -7.50
N ILE A 147 6.33 -25.63 -6.53
CA ILE A 147 6.60 -24.90 -5.29
C ILE A 147 7.45 -23.65 -5.55
N GLU A 148 8.46 -23.74 -6.41
CA GLU A 148 9.33 -22.61 -6.75
C GLU A 148 8.60 -21.56 -7.59
N GLU A 149 7.77 -22.00 -8.55
CA GLU A 149 6.93 -21.09 -9.33
C GLU A 149 5.96 -20.33 -8.42
N LYS A 150 5.30 -21.04 -7.50
CA LYS A 150 4.39 -20.41 -6.54
C LYS A 150 5.11 -19.45 -5.60
N LEU A 151 6.32 -19.78 -5.17
CA LEU A 151 7.14 -18.88 -4.35
C LEU A 151 7.49 -17.60 -5.12
N ILE A 152 7.93 -17.71 -6.37
CA ILE A 152 8.24 -16.57 -7.23
C ILE A 152 6.99 -15.69 -7.43
N ASP A 153 5.86 -16.30 -7.75
CA ASP A 153 4.60 -15.58 -7.96
C ASP A 153 4.15 -14.86 -6.68
N THR A 154 4.22 -15.54 -5.53
CA THR A 154 3.88 -14.94 -4.22
C THR A 154 4.80 -13.76 -3.91
N THR A 155 6.10 -13.90 -4.17
CA THR A 155 7.08 -12.83 -3.95
C THR A 155 6.82 -11.63 -4.86
N ILE A 156 6.46 -11.86 -6.12
CA ILE A 156 6.06 -10.79 -7.05
C ILE A 156 4.82 -10.05 -6.52
N GLU A 157 3.81 -10.78 -6.06
CA GLU A 157 2.57 -10.21 -5.53
C GLU A 157 2.83 -9.37 -4.27
N GLU A 158 3.65 -9.88 -3.33
CA GLU A 158 4.02 -9.16 -2.11
C GLU A 158 4.82 -7.88 -2.41
N LEU A 159 5.77 -7.96 -3.33
CA LEU A 159 6.55 -6.81 -3.76
C LEU A 159 5.68 -5.76 -4.45
N ASP A 160 4.75 -6.16 -5.33
CA ASP A 160 3.85 -5.20 -5.98
C ASP A 160 2.89 -4.56 -4.97
N TYR A 161 2.37 -5.36 -4.03
CA TYR A 161 1.58 -4.88 -2.89
C TYR A 161 2.35 -3.87 -2.05
N SER A 162 3.67 -4.08 -1.86
CA SER A 162 4.51 -3.21 -1.06
C SER A 162 4.49 -1.74 -1.51
N LYS A 163 4.27 -1.47 -2.81
CA LYS A 163 4.13 -0.11 -3.37
C LYS A 163 2.93 0.62 -2.77
N GLY A 164 1.82 -0.10 -2.59
CA GLY A 164 0.56 0.45 -2.07
C GLY A 164 0.59 0.72 -0.56
N ILE A 165 1.48 0.06 0.18
CA ILE A 165 1.62 0.22 1.63
C ILE A 165 2.75 1.16 2.04
N GLN A 166 3.40 1.90 1.13
CA GLN A 166 4.43 2.89 1.51
C GLN A 166 3.90 3.97 2.48
N VAL A 167 2.59 4.15 2.53
CA VAL A 167 1.89 5.02 3.48
C VAL A 167 2.04 4.58 4.95
N ILE A 168 2.53 3.36 5.21
CA ILE A 168 2.72 2.82 6.57
C ILE A 168 3.96 3.35 7.29
N GLY A 169 4.78 4.15 6.60
CA GLY A 169 6.05 4.67 7.10
C GLY A 169 7.27 3.80 6.76
N LYS A 170 8.43 4.44 6.62
CA LYS A 170 9.75 3.94 6.23
C LYS A 170 10.16 2.69 7.00
N SER A 171 10.21 2.74 8.33
CA SER A 171 10.64 1.63 9.19
C SER A 171 9.77 0.38 9.00
N LYS A 172 8.44 0.53 9.01
CA LYS A 172 7.50 -0.59 8.84
C LYS A 172 7.57 -1.15 7.41
N TRP A 173 7.68 -0.27 6.42
CA TRP A 173 7.83 -0.65 5.03
C TRP A 173 9.15 -1.41 4.77
N PHE A 174 10.27 -0.92 5.29
CA PHE A 174 11.56 -1.62 5.16
C PHE A 174 11.56 -2.96 5.90
N LYS A 175 10.87 -3.08 7.04
CA LYS A 175 10.66 -4.38 7.72
C LYS A 175 9.86 -5.35 6.86
N PHE A 176 8.79 -4.88 6.19
CA PHE A 176 8.01 -5.69 5.26
C PHE A 176 8.89 -6.21 4.12
N ILE A 177 9.59 -5.31 3.43
CA ILE A 177 10.52 -5.68 2.35
C ILE A 177 11.58 -6.66 2.85
N GLY A 178 12.18 -6.40 4.03
CA GLY A 178 13.15 -7.30 4.64
C GLY A 178 12.58 -8.69 4.96
N GLY A 179 11.34 -8.77 5.43
CA GLY A 179 10.62 -10.03 5.67
C GLY A 179 10.44 -10.84 4.39
N THR A 180 9.87 -10.22 3.34
CA THR A 180 9.71 -10.85 2.02
C THR A 180 11.06 -11.32 1.47
N VAL A 181 12.13 -10.53 1.65
CA VAL A 181 13.49 -10.90 1.23
C VAL A 181 14.00 -12.12 2.00
N LEU A 182 13.81 -12.18 3.32
CA LEU A 182 14.26 -13.30 4.16
C LEU A 182 13.48 -14.58 3.87
N GLU A 183 12.17 -14.49 3.64
CA GLU A 183 11.33 -15.64 3.27
C GLU A 183 11.74 -16.22 1.92
N PHE A 184 12.03 -15.35 0.94
CA PHE A 184 12.58 -15.77 -0.33
C PHE A 184 13.99 -16.37 -0.19
N ALA A 185 14.84 -15.81 0.68
CA ALA A 185 16.20 -16.31 0.96
C ALA A 185 16.23 -17.69 1.65
N ALA A 186 15.30 -17.92 2.57
CA ALA A 186 15.19 -19.16 3.32
C ALA A 186 14.95 -20.35 2.38
N ASN A 187 14.34 -20.08 1.22
CA ASN A 187 14.25 -21.01 0.11
C ASN A 187 15.56 -21.04 -0.68
N LYS A 188 16.54 -21.80 -0.14
CA LYS A 188 17.90 -22.02 -0.68
C LYS A 188 17.96 -22.49 -2.14
N LEU A 189 16.81 -22.81 -2.75
CA LEU A 189 16.68 -23.27 -4.13
C LEU A 189 17.06 -22.20 -5.15
N LEU A 190 16.93 -20.91 -4.82
CA LEU A 190 17.23 -19.78 -5.71
C LEU A 190 18.47 -18.98 -5.29
N GLU A 191 19.38 -19.60 -4.53
CA GLU A 191 20.50 -18.93 -3.86
C GLU A 191 21.39 -18.11 -4.82
N GLY A 192 21.61 -18.60 -6.04
CA GLY A 192 22.41 -17.90 -7.06
C GLY A 192 21.75 -16.62 -7.58
N PHE A 193 20.45 -16.67 -7.89
CA PHE A 193 19.68 -15.48 -8.28
C PHE A 193 19.55 -14.52 -7.10
N PHE A 194 19.29 -15.05 -5.91
CA PHE A 194 19.13 -14.28 -4.70
C PHE A 194 20.39 -13.43 -4.39
N LYS A 195 21.58 -14.05 -4.41
CA LYS A 195 22.84 -13.36 -4.13
C LYS A 195 23.24 -12.37 -5.22
N ASN A 196 23.07 -12.73 -6.48
CA ASN A 196 23.65 -11.96 -7.60
C ASN A 196 22.71 -10.91 -8.18
N THR A 197 21.40 -11.02 -7.94
CA THR A 197 20.39 -10.15 -8.54
C THR A 197 19.50 -9.53 -7.48
N PHE A 198 18.89 -10.35 -6.62
CA PHE A 198 17.87 -9.88 -5.68
C PHE A 198 18.44 -8.98 -4.57
N ILE A 199 19.49 -9.44 -3.86
CA ILE A 199 20.16 -8.66 -2.80
C ILE A 199 20.71 -7.31 -3.31
N PRO A 200 21.44 -7.24 -4.44
CA PRO A 200 21.93 -5.97 -4.98
C PRO A 200 20.83 -4.96 -5.31
N LEU A 201 19.67 -5.41 -5.79
CA LEU A 201 18.53 -4.53 -6.08
C LEU A 201 17.90 -4.01 -4.78
N VAL A 202 17.68 -4.89 -3.81
CA VAL A 202 17.14 -4.54 -2.49
C VAL A 202 18.08 -3.58 -1.74
N ALA A 203 19.39 -3.73 -1.91
CA ALA A 203 20.38 -2.81 -1.35
C ALA A 203 20.20 -1.35 -1.83
N LYS A 204 19.63 -1.13 -3.02
CA LYS A 204 19.38 0.22 -3.57
C LYS A 204 18.37 1.03 -2.75
N PHE A 205 17.60 0.40 -1.87
CA PHE A 205 16.68 1.08 -0.95
C PHE A 205 17.38 1.92 0.13
N GLY A 206 18.71 1.84 0.27
CA GLY A 206 19.51 2.72 1.14
C GLY A 206 19.53 2.33 2.62
N ASP A 207 18.37 2.00 3.21
CA ASP A 207 18.26 1.65 4.64
C ASP A 207 17.97 0.17 4.93
N VAL A 208 17.66 -0.66 3.91
CA VAL A 208 17.41 -2.10 4.13
C VAL A 208 18.65 -2.84 4.65
N ILE A 209 19.86 -2.39 4.28
CA ILE A 209 21.13 -2.99 4.77
C ILE A 209 21.32 -2.79 6.29
N LYS A 210 20.76 -1.73 6.89
CA LYS A 210 20.84 -1.56 8.36
C LYS A 210 19.94 -2.55 9.10
N PHE A 211 18.85 -3.00 8.48
CA PHE A 211 17.94 -4.00 9.05
C PHE A 211 18.42 -5.44 8.88
N LEU A 212 19.25 -5.72 7.87
CA LEU A 212 19.83 -7.06 7.65
C LEU A 212 21.10 -7.33 8.50
N ASN A 213 21.63 -6.32 9.19
CA ASN A 213 22.84 -6.39 10.01
C ASN A 213 22.57 -6.28 11.53
N ASN A 214 21.30 -6.27 11.96
CA ASN A 214 20.85 -6.36 13.35
C ASN A 214 20.04 -7.64 13.55
#